data_AF-A0A2K6EPB9-F1
#
_entry.id   AF-A0A2K6EPB9-F1
#
_cell.length_a   1.000
_cell.length_b   1.000
_cell.length_c   1.000
_cell.angle_alpha   90.00
_cell.angle_beta   90.00
_cell.angle_gamma   90.00
#
_symmetry.space_group_name_H-M   'P 1'
#
loop_
_entity.id
_entity.type
_entity.pdbx_description
1 polymer ?
#
loop_
_entity_poly.entity_id
_entity_poly.type
_entity_poly.pdbx_seq_one_letter_code
_entity_poly.pdbx_strand_id
1 'polypeptide(L)' 'MPQFQTWEEFSRAAEKLYLADPMKCLMYRTDQAQDVKKIEKFHSQLMRLMVAKESRSVAMEAD' A
#
# COMPACT_ATOMS: atom_id res chain seq x y z
N MET A 1 0.35 15.42 -5.85
CA MET A 1 0.57 14.10 -5.20
C MET A 1 0.95 14.36 -3.74
N PRO A 2 0.21 13.85 -2.75
CA PRO A 2 0.48 14.09 -1.34
C PRO A 2 1.87 13.57 -0.95
N GLN A 3 2.61 14.32 -0.13
CA GLN A 3 3.86 13.88 0.48
C GLN A 3 3.66 13.70 1.98
N PHE A 4 4.21 12.63 2.53
CA PHE A 4 4.19 12.33 3.95
C PHE A 4 5.58 12.50 4.53
N GLN A 5 5.67 13.08 5.73
CA GLN A 5 6.94 13.29 6.43
C GLN A 5 7.27 12.16 7.39
N THR A 6 6.27 11.38 7.80
CA THR A 6 6.45 10.27 8.72
C THR A 6 6.00 8.94 8.10
N TRP A 7 6.70 7.87 8.50
CA TRP A 7 6.34 6.51 8.10
C TRP A 7 4.93 6.11 8.55
N GLU A 8 4.53 6.50 9.76
CA GLU A 8 3.25 6.09 10.35
C GLU A 8 2.05 6.71 9.63
N GLU A 9 2.14 7.98 9.25
CA GLU A 9 1.09 8.63 8.45
C GLU A 9 1.02 8.04 7.04
N PHE A 10 2.18 7.79 6.43
CA PHE A 10 2.27 7.17 5.11
C PHE A 10 1.63 5.78 5.10
N SER A 11 2.01 4.90 6.02
CA SER A 11 1.55 3.51 6.03
C SER A 11 0.04 3.42 6.22
N ARG A 12 -0.52 4.19 7.16
CA ARG A 12 -1.97 4.27 7.40
C ARG A 12 -2.72 4.81 6.18
N ALA A 13 -2.21 5.87 5.56
CA ALA A 13 -2.82 6.46 4.37
C ALA A 13 -2.77 5.49 3.17
N ALA A 14 -1.65 4.78 3.00
CA ALA A 14 -1.47 3.82 1.93
C ALA A 14 -2.37 2.58 2.06
N GLU A 15 -2.55 2.05 3.27
CA GLU A 15 -3.50 0.96 3.52
C GLU A 15 -4.94 1.38 3.20
N LYS A 16 -5.36 2.56 3.68
CA LYS A 16 -6.71 3.09 3.41
C LYS A 16 -6.93 3.34 1.93
N LEU A 17 -5.94 3.90 1.23
CA LEU A 17 -6.02 4.16 -0.20
C LEU A 17 -6.11 2.86 -0.99
N TYR A 18 -5.28 1.86 -0.67
CA TYR A 18 -5.30 0.57 -1.34
C TYR A 18 -6.66 -0.14 -1.23
N LEU A 19 -7.31 -0.04 -0.07
CA LEU A 19 -8.66 -0.57 0.13
C LEU A 19 -9.70 0.16 -0.73
N ALA A 20 -9.63 1.49 -0.81
CA ALA A 20 -10.59 2.32 -1.54
C ALA A 20 -10.38 2.29 -3.07
N ASP A 21 -9.14 2.45 -3.53
CA ASP A 21 -8.77 2.55 -4.94
C ASP A 21 -7.30 2.13 -5.11
N PRO A 22 -7.05 0.86 -5.47
CA PRO A 22 -5.69 0.32 -5.56
C PRO A 22 -4.87 0.93 -6.72
N MET A 23 -5.48 1.70 -7.63
CA MET A 23 -4.80 2.32 -8.77
C MET A 23 -4.22 3.71 -8.43
N LYS A 24 -4.55 4.28 -7.26
CA LYS A 24 -4.00 5.57 -6.80
C LYS A 24 -2.65 5.39 -6.11
N CYS A 25 -1.77 6.39 -6.23
CA CYS A 25 -0.39 6.34 -5.77
C CYS A 25 -0.07 7.39 -4.69
N LEU A 26 0.72 7.01 -3.67
CA LEU A 26 1.27 7.90 -2.62
C LEU A 26 2.80 7.88 -2.66
N MET A 27 3.45 8.99 -2.27
CA MET A 27 4.90 9.08 -2.18
C MET A 27 5.38 9.34 -0.76
N TYR A 28 6.37 8.56 -0.33
CA TYR A 28 7.17 8.76 0.88
C TYR A 28 8.65 8.75 0.47
N ARG A 29 9.39 9.79 0.88
CA ARG A 29 10.83 9.93 0.63
C ARG A 29 11.53 10.05 1.97
N THR A 30 12.58 9.26 2.16
CA THR A 30 13.37 9.22 3.40
C THR A 30 14.82 8.90 3.06
N ASP A 31 15.75 9.50 3.79
CA ASP A 31 17.18 9.21 3.79
C ASP A 31 17.57 8.28 4.96
N GLN A 32 16.60 7.89 5.79
CA GLN A 32 16.80 7.11 7.00
C GLN A 32 17.00 5.63 6.68
N ALA A 33 18.21 5.11 6.91
CA ALA A 33 18.53 3.70 6.66
C ALA A 33 17.63 2.70 7.42
N GLN A 34 17.11 3.10 8.60
CA GLN A 34 16.18 2.29 9.39
C GLN A 34 14.83 2.04 8.70
N ASP A 35 14.44 2.86 7.72
CA ASP A 35 13.17 2.74 7.02
C ASP A 35 13.23 1.74 5.87
N VAL A 36 14.42 1.36 5.39
CA VAL A 36 14.60 0.43 4.25
C VAL A 36 13.83 -0.88 4.47
N LYS A 37 14.01 -1.51 5.65
CA LYS A 37 13.33 -2.77 5.99
C LYS A 37 11.82 -2.61 6.20
N LYS A 38 11.37 -1.42 6.62
CA LYS A 38 9.94 -1.13 6.77
C LYS A 38 9.27 -1.01 5.40
N ILE A 39 9.93 -0.31 4.47
CA ILE A 39 9.49 -0.13 3.08
C ILE A 39 9.41 -1.49 2.37
N GLU A 40 10.42 -2.34 2.50
CA GLU A 40 10.45 -3.68 1.89
C GLU A 40 9.28 -4.56 2.37
N LYS A 41 9.06 -4.61 3.69
CA LYS A 41 7.96 -5.36 4.30
C LYS A 41 6.59 -4.86 3.83
N PHE A 42 6.43 -3.53 3.79
CA PHE A 42 5.19 -2.89 3.38
C PHE A 42 4.88 -3.13 1.90
N HIS A 43 5.88 -2.99 1.03
CA HIS A 43 5.75 -3.30 -0.39
C HIS A 43 5.35 -4.78 -0.60
N SER A 44 6.01 -5.70 0.10
CA SER A 44 5.67 -7.13 0.06
C SER A 44 4.24 -7.42 0.53
N GLN A 45 3.76 -6.71 1.56
CA GLN A 45 2.38 -6.82 2.04
C GLN A 45 1.39 -6.33 0.98
N LEU A 46 1.64 -5.18 0.36
CA LEU A 46 0.78 -4.66 -0.70
C LEU A 46 0.72 -5.60 -1.91
N MET A 47 1.84 -6.19 -2.33
CA MET A 47 1.85 -7.20 -3.41
C MET A 47 0.96 -8.40 -3.08
N ARG A 48 1.04 -8.94 -1.85
CA ARG A 48 0.17 -10.05 -1.43
C ARG A 48 -1.31 -9.66 -1.44
N LEU A 49 -1.62 -8.44 -1.00
CA LEU A 49 -3.00 -7.95 -1.01
C LEU A 49 -3.53 -7.75 -2.43
N MET A 50 -2.72 -7.26 -3.38
CA MET A 50 -3.12 -7.09 -4.79
C MET A 50 -3.63 -8.38 -5.40
N VAL A 51 -2.86 -9.47 -5.25
CA VAL A 51 -3.25 -10.79 -5.76
C VAL A 51 -4.50 -11.33 -5.04
N ALA A 52 -4.58 -11.15 -3.72
CA ALA A 52 -5.73 -11.60 -2.93
C ALA A 52 -7.03 -10.81 -3.22
N LYS A 53 -6.94 -9.52 -3.53
CA LYS A 53 -8.10 -8.66 -3.84
C LYS A 53 -8.65 -8.95 -5.24
N GLU A 54 -7.78 -9.16 -6.22
CA GLU A 54 -8.18 -9.59 -7.57
C GLU A 54 -8.93 -10.93 -7.51
N SER A 55 -8.48 -11.85 -6.66
CA SER A 55 -9.17 -13.12 -6.38
C SER A 55 -10.58 -12.93 -5.78
N ARG A 56 -10.79 -11.88 -4.98
CA ARG A 56 -12.07 -11.60 -4.31
C ARG A 56 -13.05 -10.82 -5.18
N SER A 57 -12.57 -9.87 -5.99
CA SER A 57 -13.42 -9.14 -6.95
C SER A 57 -13.90 -10.06 -8.07
N VAL A 58 -13.04 -10.94 -8.60
CA VAL A 58 -13.45 -11.92 -9.62
C VAL A 58 -14.47 -12.92 -9.09
N ALA A 59 -14.38 -13.31 -7.81
CA ALA A 59 -15.34 -14.22 -7.17
C ALA A 59 -16.71 -13.58 -6.90
N MET A 60 -16.78 -12.26 -6.70
CA MET A 60 -18.05 -11.54 -6.48
C MET A 60 -18.75 -11.12 -7.78
N GLU A 61 -18.03 -11.04 -8.91
CA GLU A 61 -18.66 -10.79 -10.23
C GLU A 61 -19.13 -12.07 -10.94
N ALA A 62 -18.86 -13.24 -10.37
CA ALA A 62 -19.25 -14.55 -10.90
C ALA A 62 -20.51 -15.15 -10.24
N ASP A 63 -21.23 -14.37 -9.41
CA ASP A 63 -22.51 -14.74 -8.77
C ASP A 63 -23.64 -13.79 -9.21
#